data_AF-A0A3D5AZI1-F1
#
_entry.id   AF-A0A3D5AZI1-F1
#
_cell.length_a   1.000
_cell.length_b   1.000
_cell.length_c   1.000
_cell.angle_alpha   90.00
_cell.angle_beta   90.00
_cell.angle_gamma   90.00
#
_symmetry.space_group_name_H-M   'P 1'
#
loop_
_entity.id
_entity.type
_entity.pdbx_description
1 polymer ?
#
loop_
_entity_poly.entity_id
_entity_poly.type
_entity_poly.pdbx_seq_one_letter_code
_entity_poly.pdbx_strand_id
1 'polypeptide(L)'
;MDWLGYLIPAFIAAFLLFNLSPLWPAYRARGRAVPELESVLTAAQRNQPRLLVYFWSPTCGICRSMTPVIDRLATERQNVIKINVAESAALAHQFGVMATPSLALVERGVIRKLVVGGKTEPQVRALLAS
;
A
#
# COMPACT_ATOMS: atom_id res chain seq x y z
N MET A 1 -37.86 -36.92 18.25
CA MET A 1 -36.72 -37.65 17.65
C MET A 1 -36.10 -36.69 16.64
N ASP A 2 -35.47 -35.59 17.12
CA ASP A 2 -35.30 -34.37 16.30
C ASP A 2 -33.86 -33.82 16.32
N TRP A 3 -32.91 -34.53 16.95
CA TRP A 3 -31.55 -34.02 17.14
C TRP A 3 -30.68 -34.11 15.87
N LEU A 4 -31.05 -34.97 14.92
CA LEU A 4 -30.37 -35.10 13.63
C LEU A 4 -30.60 -33.89 12.71
N GLY A 5 -31.74 -33.20 12.86
CA GLY A 5 -32.11 -32.04 12.03
C GLY A 5 -31.32 -30.77 12.35
N TYR A 6 -30.75 -30.66 13.56
CA TYR A 6 -29.96 -29.49 13.99
C TYR A 6 -28.46 -29.65 13.76
N LEU A 7 -27.96 -30.88 13.69
CA LEU A 7 -26.53 -31.15 13.47
C LEU A 7 -26.06 -30.78 12.05
N ILE A 8 -26.88 -31.06 11.04
CA ILE A 8 -26.56 -30.75 9.64
C ILE A 8 -26.42 -29.23 9.39
N PRO A 9 -27.38 -28.36 9.75
CA PRO A 9 -27.24 -26.92 9.57
C PRO A 9 -26.12 -26.33 10.45
N ALA A 10 -25.84 -26.90 11.62
CA ALA A 10 -24.71 -26.49 12.45
C ALA A 10 -23.35 -26.80 11.78
N PHE A 11 -23.22 -27.98 11.15
CA PHE A 11 -22.04 -28.33 10.38
C PHE A 11 -21.88 -27.46 9.13
N ILE A 12 -22.97 -27.15 8.41
CA ILE A 12 -22.94 -26.25 7.25
C ILE A 12 -22.54 -24.83 7.67
N ALA A 13 -23.12 -24.30 8.76
CA ALA A 13 -22.76 -22.99 9.29
C ALA A 13 -21.29 -22.95 9.73
N ALA A 14 -20.80 -23.98 10.43
CA ALA A 14 -19.40 -24.09 10.83
C ALA A 14 -18.46 -24.17 9.61
N PHE A 15 -18.83 -24.93 8.58
CA PHE A 15 -18.06 -25.07 7.35
C PHE A 15 -18.00 -23.76 6.56
N LEU A 16 -19.11 -23.03 6.47
CA LEU A 16 -19.17 -21.70 5.83
C LEU A 16 -18.35 -20.67 6.62
N LEU A 17 -18.44 -20.65 7.95
CA LEU A 17 -17.63 -19.77 8.79
C LEU A 17 -16.13 -20.10 8.68
N PHE A 18 -15.76 -21.38 8.63
CA PHE A 18 -14.37 -21.81 8.47
C PHE A 18 -13.80 -21.48 7.08
N ASN A 19 -14.59 -21.60 6.01
CA ASN A 19 -14.15 -21.27 4.65
C ASN A 19 -14.20 -19.76 4.32
N LEU A 20 -15.09 -18.99 4.94
CA LEU A 20 -15.18 -17.53 4.74
C LEU A 20 -14.29 -16.73 5.70
N SER A 21 -13.84 -17.35 6.81
CA SER A 21 -12.81 -16.84 7.73
C SER A 21 -11.58 -16.22 7.03
N PRO A 22 -10.92 -16.88 6.04
CA PRO A 22 -9.73 -16.32 5.39
C PRO A 22 -9.97 -15.07 4.53
N LEU A 23 -11.23 -14.71 4.23
CA LEU A 23 -11.55 -13.43 3.56
C LEU A 23 -11.61 -12.25 4.53
N TRP A 24 -11.75 -12.51 5.83
CA TRP A 24 -11.84 -11.46 6.84
C TRP A 24 -10.52 -10.66 7.01
N PRO A 25 -9.32 -11.28 7.05
CA PRO A 25 -8.06 -10.55 7.05
C PRO A 25 -7.82 -9.77 5.76
N ALA A 26 -8.22 -10.33 4.61
CA ALA A 26 -8.07 -9.68 3.30
C ALA A 26 -8.96 -8.43 3.18
N TYR A 27 -10.16 -8.45 3.77
CA TYR A 27 -11.05 -7.28 3.80
C TYR A 27 -10.50 -6.19 4.75
N ARG A 28 -9.97 -6.56 5.93
CA ARG A 28 -9.31 -5.62 6.86
C ARG A 28 -8.04 -4.98 6.32
N ALA A 29 -7.37 -5.61 5.34
CA ALA A 29 -6.15 -5.05 4.76
C ALA A 29 -6.42 -3.84 3.83
N ARG A 30 -7.64 -3.69 3.27
CA ARG A 30 -8.00 -2.49 2.50
C ARG A 30 -8.34 -1.35 3.43
N GLY A 31 -7.65 -0.23 3.26
CA GLY A 31 -7.92 0.99 4.02
C GLY A 31 -7.10 1.16 5.30
N ARG A 32 -5.95 0.47 5.42
CA ARG A 32 -5.03 0.67 6.54
C ARG A 32 -4.53 2.13 6.55
N ALA A 33 -4.84 2.85 7.63
CA ALA A 33 -4.22 4.13 7.93
C ALA A 33 -2.76 3.89 8.34
N VAL A 34 -1.85 4.76 7.91
CA VAL A 34 -0.42 4.65 8.27
C VAL A 34 -0.04 5.82 9.19
N PRO A 35 -0.13 5.65 10.52
CA PRO A 35 0.19 6.72 11.47
C PRO A 35 1.65 7.15 11.38
N GLU A 36 2.57 6.24 11.01
CA GLU A 36 4.00 6.53 10.90
C GLU A 36 4.37 7.29 9.62
N LEU A 37 3.47 7.41 8.63
CA LEU A 37 3.74 8.25 7.47
C LEU A 37 3.80 9.72 7.88
N GLU A 38 2.90 10.18 8.75
CA GLU A 38 2.75 11.60 9.11
C GLU A 38 4.00 12.23 9.74
N SER A 39 4.82 11.43 10.41
CA SER A 39 6.09 11.86 11.02
C SER A 39 7.18 12.10 9.98
N VAL A 40 7.13 11.40 8.84
CA VAL A 40 8.08 11.53 7.73
C VAL A 40 7.65 12.63 6.74
N LEU A 41 6.36 13.00 6.74
CA LEU A 41 5.84 14.06 5.87
C LEU A 41 6.35 15.45 6.30
N THR A 42 6.66 16.27 5.30
CA THR A 42 6.83 17.72 5.50
C THR A 42 5.48 18.40 5.70
N ALA A 43 5.49 19.63 6.24
CA ALA A 43 4.27 20.43 6.42
C ALA A 43 3.51 20.64 5.09
N ALA A 44 4.23 20.82 3.98
CA ALA A 44 3.63 20.97 2.65
C ALA A 44 2.93 19.68 2.19
N GLN A 45 3.53 18.51 2.47
CA GLN A 45 2.97 17.21 2.08
C GLN A 45 1.77 16.81 2.94
N ARG A 46 1.74 17.17 4.23
CA ARG A 46 0.60 16.88 5.12
C ARG A 46 -0.73 17.48 4.63
N ASN A 47 -0.67 18.61 3.93
CA ASN A 47 -1.85 19.27 3.39
C ASN A 47 -2.32 18.69 2.04
N GLN A 48 -1.56 17.78 1.44
CA GLN A 48 -1.95 17.19 0.16
C GLN A 48 -2.99 16.09 0.38
N PRO A 49 -4.17 16.17 -0.27
CA PRO A 49 -5.22 15.18 -0.10
C PRO A 49 -4.83 13.79 -0.62
N ARG A 50 -3.83 13.75 -1.51
CA ARG A 50 -3.36 12.58 -2.24
C ARG A 50 -1.85 12.62 -2.37
N LEU A 51 -1.18 11.60 -1.88
CA LEU A 51 0.26 11.44 -1.88
C LEU A 51 0.66 10.16 -2.64
N LEU A 52 1.71 10.27 -3.46
CA LEU A 52 2.36 9.14 -4.07
C LEU A 52 3.69 8.88 -3.35
N VAL A 53 3.80 7.72 -2.72
CA VAL A 53 4.98 7.30 -1.97
C VAL A 53 5.76 6.30 -2.81
N TYR A 54 7.01 6.63 -3.15
CA TYR A 54 7.95 5.79 -3.87
C TYR A 54 8.95 5.16 -2.92
N PHE A 55 8.92 3.83 -2.84
CA PHE A 55 9.83 3.02 -2.04
C PHE A 55 10.99 2.56 -2.91
N TRP A 56 12.20 2.94 -2.51
CA TRP A 56 13.43 2.64 -3.24
C TRP A 56 14.55 2.18 -2.30
N SER A 57 15.59 1.61 -2.89
CA SER A 57 16.82 1.20 -2.19
C SER A 57 18.04 1.52 -3.06
N PRO A 58 19.19 1.92 -2.49
CA PRO A 58 20.43 2.13 -3.25
C PRO A 58 20.97 0.85 -3.92
N THR A 59 20.65 -0.34 -3.39
CA THR A 59 21.08 -1.64 -3.93
C THR A 59 20.16 -2.19 -5.03
N CYS A 60 19.07 -1.48 -5.35
CA CYS A 60 18.11 -1.91 -6.35
C CYS A 60 18.53 -1.46 -7.76
N GLY A 61 18.97 -2.42 -8.59
CA GLY A 61 19.42 -2.13 -9.96
C GLY A 61 18.34 -1.47 -10.84
N ILE A 62 17.10 -1.97 -10.78
CA ILE A 62 15.96 -1.42 -11.56
C ILE A 62 15.59 -0.02 -11.09
N CYS A 63 15.83 0.31 -9.82
CA CYS A 63 15.50 1.62 -9.26
C CYS A 63 16.36 2.74 -9.88
N ARG A 64 17.55 2.43 -10.43
CA ARG A 64 18.47 3.42 -11.01
C ARG A 64 17.85 4.20 -12.18
N SER A 65 17.00 3.57 -13.00
CA SER A 65 16.33 4.25 -14.12
C SER A 65 15.07 5.01 -13.69
N MET A 66 14.39 4.52 -12.65
CA MET A 66 13.12 5.06 -12.20
C MET A 66 13.30 6.24 -11.22
N THR A 67 14.31 6.21 -10.35
CA THR A 67 14.56 7.26 -9.36
C THR A 67 14.72 8.65 -9.98
N PRO A 68 15.49 8.87 -11.08
CA PRO A 68 15.59 10.19 -11.71
C PRO A 68 14.26 10.72 -12.25
N VAL A 69 13.38 9.84 -12.72
CA VAL A 69 12.03 10.21 -13.17
C VAL A 69 11.18 10.67 -11.99
N ILE A 70 11.22 9.92 -10.89
CA ILE A 70 10.51 10.29 -9.65
C ILE A 70 11.05 11.60 -9.07
N ASP A 71 12.36 11.86 -9.14
CA ASP A 71 12.98 13.09 -8.65
C ASP A 71 12.48 14.33 -9.41
N ARG A 72 12.37 14.24 -10.74
CA ARG A 72 11.75 15.30 -11.54
C ARG A 72 10.30 15.54 -11.14
N LEU A 73 9.52 14.47 -10.97
CA LEU A 73 8.11 14.56 -10.55
C LEU A 73 7.95 15.16 -9.15
N ALA A 74 8.84 14.82 -8.21
CA ALA A 74 8.87 15.38 -6.86
C ALA A 74 9.24 16.87 -6.82
N THR A 75 9.95 17.35 -7.85
CA THR A 75 10.27 18.77 -8.03
C THR A 75 9.07 19.52 -8.64
N GLU A 76 8.38 18.91 -9.60
CA GLU A 76 7.16 19.46 -10.22
C GLU A 76 5.95 19.45 -9.27
N ARG A 77 5.88 18.49 -8.34
CA ARG A 77 4.72 18.23 -7.51
C ARG A 77 5.10 17.95 -6.07
N GLN A 78 4.49 18.69 -5.15
CA GLN A 78 4.68 18.51 -3.70
C GLN A 78 4.08 17.22 -3.14
N ASN A 79 3.31 16.48 -3.95
CA ASN A 79 2.59 15.29 -3.52
C ASN A 79 3.29 13.97 -3.87
N VAL A 80 4.55 14.01 -4.29
CA VAL A 80 5.39 12.84 -4.53
C VAL A 80 6.46 12.77 -3.45
N ILE A 81 6.62 11.59 -2.85
CA ILE A 81 7.49 11.37 -1.68
C ILE A 81 8.37 10.16 -1.95
N LYS A 82 9.64 10.25 -1.57
CA LYS A 82 10.59 9.15 -1.67
C LYS A 82 10.91 8.61 -0.29
N ILE A 83 10.90 7.30 -0.15
CA ILE A 83 11.26 6.61 1.09
C ILE A 83 12.32 5.57 0.78
N ASN A 84 13.46 5.68 1.46
CA ASN A 84 14.50 4.67 1.40
C ASN A 84 14.12 3.50 2.32
N VAL A 85 13.88 2.33 1.76
CA VAL A 85 13.50 1.15 2.55
C VAL A 85 14.65 0.64 3.44
N ALA A 86 15.90 0.99 3.14
CA ALA A 86 17.04 0.61 3.96
C ALA A 86 17.09 1.43 5.28
N GLU A 87 16.60 2.66 5.27
CA GLU A 87 16.54 3.53 6.45
C GLU A 87 15.20 3.41 7.18
N SER A 88 14.11 3.17 6.45
CA SER A 88 12.74 3.13 6.96
C SER A 88 12.06 1.79 6.70
N ALA A 89 12.73 0.70 7.07
CA ALA A 89 12.23 -0.67 6.85
C ALA A 89 10.88 -0.92 7.55
N ALA A 90 10.72 -0.46 8.79
CA ALA A 90 9.47 -0.59 9.55
C ALA A 90 8.29 0.06 8.81
N LEU A 91 8.50 1.27 8.29
CA LEU A 91 7.51 1.99 7.50
C LEU A 91 7.18 1.21 6.22
N ALA A 92 8.18 0.75 5.46
CA ALA A 92 7.95 -0.07 4.27
C ALA A 92 7.11 -1.33 4.56
N HIS A 93 7.38 -2.02 5.67
CA HIS A 93 6.60 -3.17 6.12
C HIS A 93 5.15 -2.82 6.45
N GLN A 94 4.88 -1.67 7.10
CA GLN A 94 3.52 -1.23 7.41
C GLN A 94 2.68 -0.99 6.15
N PHE A 95 3.32 -0.46 5.11
CA PHE A 95 2.73 -0.29 3.78
C PHE A 95 2.52 -1.61 3.03
N GLY A 96 3.06 -2.73 3.52
CA GLY A 96 3.03 -4.03 2.84
C GLY A 96 4.00 -4.10 1.66
N VAL A 97 5.04 -3.26 1.64
CA VAL A 97 6.07 -3.28 0.60
C VAL A 97 6.94 -4.51 0.78
N MET A 98 6.82 -5.46 -0.15
CA MET A 98 7.59 -6.70 -0.14
C MET A 98 8.85 -6.64 -1.01
N ALA A 99 8.90 -5.72 -1.97
CA ALA A 99 10.01 -5.57 -2.90
C ALA A 99 10.15 -4.12 -3.38
N THR A 100 11.36 -3.73 -3.76
CA THR A 100 11.63 -2.46 -4.45
C THR A 100 11.91 -2.70 -5.94
N PRO A 101 11.51 -1.78 -6.83
CA PRO A 101 10.76 -0.54 -6.57
C PRO A 101 9.26 -0.81 -6.30
N SER A 102 8.64 0.00 -5.44
CA SER A 102 7.19 -0.02 -5.19
C SER A 102 6.63 1.39 -5.08
N LEU A 103 5.36 1.56 -5.46
CA LEU A 103 4.62 2.81 -5.39
C LEU A 103 3.34 2.60 -4.57
N ALA A 104 3.14 3.40 -3.53
CA ALA A 104 1.90 3.45 -2.77
C ALA A 104 1.16 4.76 -3.02
N LEU A 105 -0.13 4.67 -3.29
CA LEU A 105 -1.03 5.80 -3.34
C LEU A 105 -1.74 5.92 -1.99
N VAL A 106 -1.56 7.07 -1.35
CA VAL A 106 -2.16 7.40 -0.06
C VAL A 106 -3.13 8.56 -0.26
N GLU A 107 -4.35 8.40 0.22
CA GLU A 107 -5.36 9.44 0.17
C GLU A 107 -5.94 9.65 1.56
N ARG A 108 -5.90 10.89 2.06
CA ARG A 108 -6.39 11.24 3.40
C ARG A 108 -5.84 10.30 4.49
N GLY A 109 -4.54 10.01 4.45
CA GLY A 109 -3.84 9.14 5.41
C GLY A 109 -4.08 7.63 5.22
N VAL A 110 -4.84 7.22 4.21
CA VAL A 110 -5.21 5.82 3.96
C VAL A 110 -4.55 5.28 2.70
N ILE A 111 -3.94 4.09 2.79
CA ILE A 111 -3.39 3.42 1.60
C ILE A 111 -4.55 2.95 0.71
N ARG A 112 -4.64 3.53 -0.49
CA ARG A 112 -5.63 3.16 -1.51
C ARG A 112 -5.13 2.10 -2.45
N LYS A 113 -3.87 2.20 -2.85
CA LYS A 113 -3.29 1.32 -3.85
C LYS A 113 -1.82 1.12 -3.57
N LEU A 114 -1.35 -0.13 -3.65
CA LEU A 114 0.06 -0.46 -3.67
C LEU A 114 0.38 -1.14 -4.99
N VAL A 115 1.39 -0.66 -5.67
CA VAL A 115 1.83 -1.17 -6.97
C VAL A 115 3.29 -1.54 -6.88
N VAL A 116 3.59 -2.83 -7.02
CA VAL A 116 4.94 -3.36 -6.98
C VAL A 116 5.55 -3.38 -8.38
N GLY A 117 6.87 -3.20 -8.45
CA GLY A 117 7.67 -3.31 -9.66
C GLY A 117 7.80 -2.00 -10.44
N GLY A 118 8.80 -1.98 -11.33
CA GLY A 118 9.15 -0.80 -12.13
C GLY A 118 7.96 -0.26 -12.93
N LYS A 119 7.85 1.06 -13.01
CA LYS A 119 6.84 1.77 -13.81
C LYS A 119 7.51 2.83 -14.66
N THR A 120 6.96 3.05 -15.85
CA THR A 120 7.39 4.13 -16.73
C THR A 120 6.80 5.46 -16.26
N GLU A 121 7.40 6.57 -16.66
CA GLU A 121 6.91 7.91 -16.31
C GLU A 121 5.41 8.12 -16.60
N PRO A 122 4.86 7.73 -17.78
CA PRO A 122 3.44 7.88 -18.06
C PRO A 122 2.56 7.10 -17.10
N GLN A 123 3.00 5.89 -16.68
CA GLN A 123 2.26 5.08 -15.70
C GLN A 123 2.26 5.73 -14.32
N VAL A 124 3.38 6.33 -13.90
CA VAL A 124 3.47 7.07 -12.64
C VAL A 124 2.57 8.31 -12.69
N ARG A 125 2.59 9.07 -13.79
CA ARG A 125 1.72 10.23 -13.98
C ARG A 125 0.24 9.85 -13.99
N ALA A 126 -0.12 8.72 -14.61
CA ALA A 126 -1.48 8.19 -14.57
C ALA A 126 -1.92 7.88 -13.12
N LEU A 127 -1.05 7.26 -12.31
CA LEU A 127 -1.33 6.99 -10.90
C LEU A 127 -1.53 8.26 -10.05
N LEU A 128 -0.98 9.40 -10.46
CA LEU A 128 -1.20 10.69 -9.80
C LEU A 128 -2.51 11.36 -10.24
N ALA A 129 -3.02 11.03 -11.42
CA ALA A 129 -4.20 11.64 -12.02
C ALA A 129 -5.52 10.87 -11.77
N SER A 130 -5.46 9.67 -11.18
CA SER A 130 -6.58 8.71 -11.07
C SER A 130 -7.41 8.89 -9.80
#